data_AF-A0A5Q0GYP2-F1
#
_entry.id   AF-A0A5Q0GYP2-F1
#
_cell.length_a   1.000
_cell.length_b   1.000
_cell.length_c   1.000
_cell.angle_alpha   90.00
_cell.angle_beta   90.00
_cell.angle_gamma   90.00
#
_symmetry.space_group_name_H-M   'P 1'
#
loop_
_entity.id
_entity.type
_entity.pdbx_description
1 polymer ?
#
loop_
_entity_poly.entity_id
_entity_poly.type
_entity_poly.pdbx_seq_one_letter_code
_entity_poly.pdbx_strand_id
1 'polypeptide(L)'
;MRGVRRASAVVAAVPARVVQAPRPRGVLALQRAAGNQAVAHALQRLTETERFENLVAPRYASSDRLQSAFDNQPAMGAFEPDHEAVRLVQQGLVKDGFPLPKSTRPDGTLDGVFAGETAGAVTAFQRKHQLPTKDGRVGRQVLRRLDELEIGGVGPGSNETQRRHALAESVLRAQQDRVRALIRNGLALRPAGTAPDRRDVLFRNACEWIDRGRADMHVMVRTHDSLFRAGKAGAQNATPGTFAYFDSATTHPGSGGTYPINPGPGEERHVSYAPGGFHGVTVNSDIKLLDVENRTDEELKTTILHEVQHIADRTEGQTPTQPEGPGRVKMFDRAGRPDLQLEGHVNVYQTEFRAHWIEHPEGDPADRYGSSTAPATNAQPVVFADPTGTTRQARTSFKNLRQENVFFDLINNGYEVAGPYTSSAQFKKMADDYALPAGVNLVDSVRVDDLLNAVGACDTTMTDRHPSIVAMLASAGRLDEPDRRFLRDRGLSKPFWDNADRHLGKAQTARLVKAIGP
;
A
#
# COMPACT_ATOMS: atom_id res chain seq x y z
N MET A 1 8.74 74.55 -35.40
CA MET A 1 8.00 73.49 -34.68
C MET A 1 8.62 72.15 -35.06
N ARG A 2 9.46 71.60 -34.18
CA ARG A 2 9.25 70.32 -33.43
C ARG A 2 8.98 69.13 -34.37
N GLY A 3 9.81 68.10 -34.48
CA GLY A 3 10.91 67.64 -33.65
C GLY A 3 10.76 66.13 -33.44
N VAL A 4 11.38 65.34 -34.32
CA VAL A 4 11.44 63.86 -34.26
C VAL A 4 12.50 63.46 -33.25
N ARG A 5 12.17 62.62 -32.27
CA ARG A 5 13.13 61.94 -31.39
C ARG A 5 13.01 60.42 -31.56
N ARG A 6 14.07 59.82 -32.10
CA ARG A 6 14.45 58.41 -31.88
C ARG A 6 15.37 58.38 -30.66
N ALA A 7 15.23 57.37 -29.81
CA ALA A 7 16.22 57.00 -28.83
C ALA A 7 16.39 55.47 -28.84
N SER A 8 17.67 55.07 -28.89
CA SER A 8 18.22 53.72 -28.99
C SER A 8 18.05 52.91 -27.70
N ALA A 9 18.00 51.58 -27.83
CA ALA A 9 18.41 50.65 -26.77
C ALA A 9 19.37 49.61 -27.35
N VAL A 10 20.53 49.52 -26.69
CA VAL A 10 21.71 48.71 -27.00
C VAL A 10 21.49 47.28 -26.53
N VAL A 11 21.68 46.30 -27.42
CA VAL A 11 21.71 44.87 -27.07
C VAL A 11 23.15 44.48 -26.75
N ALA A 12 23.42 44.14 -25.49
CA ALA A 12 24.69 43.55 -25.06
C ALA A 12 24.69 42.04 -25.34
N ALA A 13 25.72 41.57 -26.05
CA ALA A 13 25.96 40.16 -26.31
C ALA A 13 26.56 39.46 -25.07
N VAL A 14 25.98 38.33 -24.66
CA VAL A 14 26.49 37.44 -23.62
C VAL A 14 27.33 36.33 -24.29
N PRO A 15 28.55 36.00 -23.83
CA PRO A 15 29.38 34.98 -24.46
C PRO A 15 28.87 33.56 -24.17
N ALA A 16 28.93 32.71 -25.20
CA ALA A 16 28.53 31.31 -25.14
C ALA A 16 29.41 30.51 -24.15
N ARG A 17 28.74 29.82 -23.22
CA ARG A 17 29.37 28.93 -22.23
C ARG A 17 29.66 27.59 -22.90
N VAL A 18 30.95 27.26 -23.05
CA VAL A 18 31.41 25.95 -23.54
C VAL A 18 30.96 24.87 -22.56
N VAL A 19 30.09 23.97 -23.02
CA VAL A 19 29.68 22.77 -22.28
C VAL A 19 30.81 21.74 -22.40
N GLN A 20 31.53 21.49 -21.31
CA GLN A 20 32.47 20.38 -21.23
C GLN A 20 31.69 19.05 -21.23
N ALA A 21 32.05 18.16 -22.15
CA ALA A 21 31.55 16.79 -22.19
C ALA A 21 31.95 16.03 -20.91
N PRO A 22 31.10 15.11 -20.40
CA PRO A 22 31.41 14.32 -19.22
C PRO A 22 32.63 13.43 -19.49
N ARG A 23 33.60 13.48 -18.57
CA ARG A 23 34.82 12.64 -18.65
C ARG A 23 34.44 11.15 -18.59
N PRO A 24 35.12 10.27 -19.35
CA PRO A 24 34.89 8.83 -19.29
C PRO A 24 35.19 8.31 -17.88
N ARG A 25 34.23 7.57 -17.30
CA ARG A 25 34.44 6.83 -16.05
C ARG A 25 35.59 5.84 -16.28
N GLY A 26 36.67 5.98 -15.51
CA GLY A 26 37.86 5.14 -15.64
C GLY A 26 37.51 3.65 -15.49
N VAL A 27 38.26 2.80 -16.20
CA VAL A 27 38.10 1.33 -16.26
C VAL A 27 37.96 0.68 -14.87
N LEU A 28 38.59 1.25 -13.84
CA LEU A 28 38.47 0.83 -12.44
C LEU A 28 37.07 1.01 -11.83
N ALA A 29 36.33 2.05 -12.22
CA ALA A 29 34.96 2.28 -11.76
C ALA A 29 33.97 1.30 -12.43
N LEU A 30 34.22 0.95 -13.69
CA LEU A 30 33.49 -0.08 -14.43
C LEU A 30 33.76 -1.48 -13.85
N GLN A 31 35.02 -1.80 -13.52
CA GLN A 31 35.35 -3.06 -12.85
C GLN A 31 34.75 -3.18 -11.44
N ARG A 32 34.72 -2.10 -10.64
CA ARG A 32 34.03 -2.12 -9.34
C ARG A 32 32.52 -2.23 -9.48
N ALA A 33 31.90 -1.55 -10.44
CA ALA A 33 30.46 -1.66 -10.69
C ALA A 33 30.08 -3.08 -11.15
N ALA A 34 30.84 -3.67 -12.06
CA ALA A 34 30.65 -5.06 -12.51
C ALA A 34 30.91 -6.07 -11.39
N GLY A 35 31.94 -5.85 -10.56
CA GLY A 35 32.23 -6.68 -9.38
C GLY A 35 31.12 -6.60 -8.33
N ASN A 36 30.60 -5.40 -8.05
CA ASN A 36 29.51 -5.22 -7.11
C ASN A 36 28.18 -5.79 -7.62
N GLN A 37 27.90 -5.72 -8.93
CA GLN A 37 26.73 -6.39 -9.51
C GLN A 37 26.87 -7.91 -9.50
N ALA A 38 28.05 -8.46 -9.77
CA ALA A 38 28.30 -9.89 -9.69
C ALA A 38 28.16 -10.43 -8.25
N VAL A 39 28.63 -9.67 -7.25
CA VAL A 39 28.47 -9.99 -5.82
C VAL A 39 27.02 -9.83 -5.37
N ALA A 40 26.29 -8.81 -5.86
CA ALA A 40 24.86 -8.62 -5.56
C ALA A 40 23.98 -9.75 -6.12
N HIS A 41 24.31 -10.28 -7.31
CA HIS A 41 23.64 -11.47 -7.86
C HIS A 41 23.97 -12.76 -7.10
N ALA A 42 25.18 -12.89 -6.55
CA ALA A 42 25.58 -14.04 -5.73
C ALA A 42 25.00 -14.00 -4.29
N LEU A 43 24.52 -12.84 -3.83
CA LEU A 43 24.01 -12.59 -2.48
C LEU A 43 22.55 -12.13 -2.47
N GLN A 44 21.73 -12.56 -3.44
CA GLN A 44 20.31 -12.27 -3.43
C GLN A 44 19.66 -12.99 -2.23
N ARG A 45 19.60 -12.29 -1.09
CA ARG A 45 18.88 -12.74 0.10
C ARG A 45 17.44 -12.91 -0.31
N LEU A 46 16.88 -14.09 -0.01
CA LEU A 46 15.47 -14.34 -0.20
C LEU A 46 14.66 -13.29 0.55
N THR A 47 13.62 -12.78 -0.12
CA THR A 47 12.58 -11.97 0.51
C THR A 47 11.94 -12.77 1.64
N GLU A 48 11.33 -12.10 2.62
CA GLU A 48 10.68 -12.80 3.73
C GLU A 48 9.59 -13.77 3.25
N THR A 49 8.81 -13.38 2.24
CA THR A 49 7.84 -14.27 1.59
C THR A 49 8.50 -15.51 0.98
N GLU A 50 9.63 -15.36 0.29
CA GLU A 50 10.34 -16.49 -0.32
C GLU A 50 10.91 -17.46 0.72
N ARG A 51 11.20 -17.01 1.95
CA ARG A 51 11.68 -17.90 3.03
C ARG A 51 10.59 -18.80 3.60
N PHE A 52 9.32 -18.53 3.33
CA PHE A 52 8.21 -19.37 3.77
C PHE A 52 7.78 -20.40 2.72
N GLU A 53 8.34 -20.35 1.52
CA GLU A 53 8.13 -21.39 0.52
C GLU A 53 8.99 -22.61 0.86
N ASN A 54 8.37 -23.79 0.97
CA ASN A 54 9.06 -25.05 1.16
C ASN A 54 8.93 -25.94 -0.07
N LEU A 55 9.84 -26.89 -0.22
CA LEU A 55 9.70 -27.99 -1.16
C LEU A 55 8.50 -28.85 -0.75
N VAL A 56 7.66 -29.24 -1.72
CA VAL A 56 6.39 -29.91 -1.44
C VAL A 56 6.34 -31.34 -1.96
N ALA A 57 7.15 -31.70 -2.95
CA ALA A 57 7.19 -33.07 -3.45
C ALA A 57 7.72 -33.99 -2.34
N PRO A 58 7.05 -35.12 -2.02
CA PRO A 58 7.50 -36.03 -0.95
C PRO A 58 8.96 -36.48 -1.09
N ARG A 59 9.46 -36.55 -2.33
CA ARG A 59 10.88 -36.85 -2.62
C ARG A 59 11.83 -35.79 -2.08
N TYR A 60 11.48 -34.51 -2.13
CA TYR A 60 12.37 -33.40 -1.81
C TYR A 60 12.05 -32.75 -0.47
N ALA A 61 10.76 -32.66 -0.11
CA ALA A 61 10.24 -32.03 1.10
C ALA A 61 10.77 -32.67 2.39
N SER A 62 11.14 -33.95 2.37
CA SER A 62 11.67 -34.66 3.53
C SER A 62 13.18 -34.48 3.74
N SER A 63 13.87 -33.71 2.88
CA SER A 63 15.30 -33.49 2.97
C SER A 63 15.61 -32.08 3.44
N ASP A 64 16.07 -31.96 4.69
CA ASP A 64 16.51 -30.69 5.28
C ASP A 64 17.61 -30.01 4.45
N ARG A 65 18.49 -30.82 3.83
CA ARG A 65 19.56 -30.29 2.96
C ARG A 65 19.01 -29.68 1.68
N LEU A 66 18.04 -30.33 1.02
CA LEU A 66 17.39 -29.79 -0.17
C LEU A 66 16.60 -28.53 0.19
N GLN A 67 15.89 -28.52 1.32
CA GLN A 67 15.21 -27.33 1.82
C GLN A 67 16.21 -26.18 2.06
N SER A 68 17.34 -26.46 2.72
CA SER A 68 18.41 -25.46 2.91
C SER A 68 18.94 -24.91 1.58
N ALA A 69 19.17 -25.76 0.58
CA ALA A 69 19.60 -25.34 -0.75
C ALA A 69 18.52 -24.53 -1.50
N PHE A 70 17.24 -24.84 -1.28
CA PHE A 70 16.09 -24.07 -1.78
C PHE A 70 15.99 -22.69 -1.11
N ASP A 71 16.41 -22.60 0.15
CA ASP A 71 16.48 -21.37 0.94
C ASP A 71 17.79 -20.57 0.74
N ASN A 72 18.55 -20.88 -0.32
CA ASN A 72 19.84 -20.28 -0.64
C ASN A 72 20.92 -20.47 0.46
N GLN A 73 20.86 -21.56 1.22
CA GLN A 73 21.80 -21.89 2.30
C GLN A 73 22.62 -23.18 2.02
N PRO A 74 23.86 -23.00 1.58
CA PRO A 74 24.19 -22.69 0.18
C PRO A 74 23.63 -23.73 -0.82
N ALA A 75 23.55 -23.35 -2.09
CA ALA A 75 23.20 -24.27 -3.20
C ALA A 75 24.15 -25.47 -3.25
N MET A 76 23.63 -26.65 -3.64
CA MET A 76 24.43 -27.87 -3.76
C MET A 76 25.26 -27.84 -5.04
N GLY A 77 26.44 -28.47 -4.98
CA GLY A 77 27.38 -28.49 -6.10
C GLY A 77 28.41 -29.61 -5.95
N ALA A 78 29.52 -29.48 -6.67
CA ALA A 78 30.59 -30.49 -6.65
C ALA A 78 31.07 -30.77 -5.21
N PHE A 79 31.26 -32.06 -4.90
CA PHE A 79 31.66 -32.54 -3.57
C PHE A 79 30.63 -32.31 -2.45
N GLU A 80 29.34 -32.19 -2.79
CA GLU A 80 28.26 -32.15 -1.80
C GLU A 80 28.32 -33.37 -0.86
N PRO A 81 28.46 -33.18 0.46
CA PRO A 81 28.61 -34.28 1.43
C PRO A 81 27.33 -35.06 1.69
N ASP A 82 26.15 -34.48 1.44
CA ASP A 82 24.87 -35.16 1.62
C ASP A 82 24.53 -36.03 0.40
N HIS A 83 25.04 -37.26 0.43
CA HIS A 83 24.82 -38.24 -0.63
C HIS A 83 23.35 -38.60 -0.86
N GLU A 84 22.48 -38.47 0.15
CA GLU A 84 21.05 -38.74 -0.02
C GLU A 84 20.38 -37.59 -0.77
N ALA A 85 20.63 -36.34 -0.36
CA ALA A 85 20.12 -35.17 -1.08
C ALA A 85 20.57 -35.19 -2.56
N VAL A 86 21.84 -35.53 -2.83
CA VAL A 86 22.35 -35.66 -4.20
C VAL A 86 21.62 -36.76 -4.97
N ARG A 87 21.40 -37.92 -4.35
CA ARG A 87 20.69 -39.05 -4.96
C ARG A 87 19.25 -38.67 -5.33
N LEU A 88 18.54 -37.94 -4.47
CA LEU A 88 17.17 -37.45 -4.75
C LEU A 88 17.14 -36.50 -5.96
N VAL A 89 18.12 -35.60 -6.07
CA VAL A 89 18.27 -34.71 -7.25
C VAL A 89 18.54 -35.53 -8.50
N GLN A 90 19.51 -36.45 -8.46
CA GLN A 90 19.88 -37.31 -9.58
C GLN A 90 18.66 -38.11 -10.09
N GLN A 91 17.84 -38.63 -9.17
CA GLN A 91 16.62 -39.34 -9.55
C GLN A 91 15.61 -38.43 -10.27
N GLY A 92 15.47 -37.19 -9.81
CA GLY A 92 14.63 -36.17 -10.46
C GLY A 92 15.11 -35.84 -11.88
N LEU A 93 16.43 -35.69 -12.05
CA LEU A 93 17.06 -35.45 -13.34
C LEU A 93 16.83 -36.63 -14.30
N VAL A 94 17.05 -37.86 -13.85
CA VAL A 94 16.80 -39.08 -14.65
C VAL A 94 15.33 -39.18 -15.05
N LYS A 95 14.40 -38.90 -14.12
CA LYS A 95 12.96 -38.90 -14.38
C LYS A 95 12.57 -37.86 -15.43
N ASP A 96 13.22 -36.70 -15.45
CA ASP A 96 13.00 -35.66 -16.47
C ASP A 96 13.78 -35.89 -17.79
N GLY A 97 14.40 -37.06 -17.95
CA GLY A 97 15.04 -37.47 -19.20
C GLY A 97 16.51 -37.08 -19.34
N PHE A 98 17.20 -36.82 -18.23
CA PHE A 98 18.66 -36.62 -18.20
C PHE A 98 19.36 -37.89 -17.68
N PRO A 99 19.77 -38.82 -18.55
CA PRO A 99 20.40 -40.07 -18.12
C PRO A 99 21.76 -39.80 -17.45
N LEU A 100 22.07 -40.58 -16.42
CA LEU A 100 23.29 -40.47 -15.61
C LEU A 100 24.04 -41.83 -15.57
N PRO A 101 24.57 -42.32 -16.70
CA PRO A 101 25.11 -43.68 -16.79
C PRO A 101 26.36 -43.91 -15.92
N LYS A 102 27.21 -42.90 -15.69
CA LYS A 102 28.40 -43.05 -14.82
C LYS A 102 28.04 -42.99 -13.34
N SER A 103 26.98 -42.27 -13.00
CA SER A 103 26.43 -42.15 -11.66
C SER A 103 25.35 -43.19 -11.35
N THR A 104 25.07 -44.13 -12.27
CA THR A 104 24.20 -45.28 -12.03
C THR A 104 25.05 -46.51 -11.74
N ARG A 105 24.87 -47.11 -10.57
CA ARG A 105 25.56 -48.32 -10.13
C ARG A 105 25.07 -49.55 -10.91
N PRO A 106 25.81 -50.68 -10.91
CA PRO A 106 25.39 -51.90 -11.60
C PRO A 106 24.02 -52.45 -11.16
N ASP A 107 23.58 -52.14 -9.94
CA ASP A 107 22.26 -52.51 -9.41
C ASP A 107 21.13 -51.55 -9.83
N GLY A 108 21.43 -50.56 -10.67
CA GLY A 108 20.48 -49.55 -11.15
C GLY A 108 20.25 -48.40 -10.19
N THR A 109 20.87 -48.39 -9.01
CA THR A 109 20.75 -47.29 -8.05
C THR A 109 21.69 -46.13 -8.40
N LEU A 110 21.28 -44.90 -8.06
CA LEU A 110 22.12 -43.72 -8.26
C LEU A 110 23.16 -43.59 -7.13
N ASP A 111 24.35 -43.13 -7.48
CA ASP A 111 25.52 -43.17 -6.59
C ASP A 111 25.50 -42.13 -5.47
N GLY A 112 24.69 -41.08 -5.60
CA GLY A 112 24.65 -39.96 -4.66
C GLY A 112 25.90 -39.07 -4.70
N VAL A 113 26.67 -39.09 -5.80
CA VAL A 113 27.91 -38.33 -5.93
C VAL A 113 27.71 -37.14 -6.87
N PHE A 114 27.89 -35.93 -6.33
CA PHE A 114 27.81 -34.71 -7.13
C PHE A 114 29.16 -34.45 -7.82
N ALA A 115 29.39 -35.16 -8.93
CA ALA A 115 30.58 -35.02 -9.77
C ALA A 115 30.25 -34.36 -11.13
N GLY A 116 31.18 -34.44 -12.08
CA GLY A 116 31.05 -33.79 -13.38
C GLY A 116 29.83 -34.23 -14.20
N GLU A 117 29.38 -35.48 -14.06
CA GLU A 117 28.18 -35.97 -14.77
C GLU A 117 26.90 -35.34 -14.21
N THR A 118 26.71 -35.38 -12.88
CA THR A 118 25.59 -34.71 -12.20
C THR A 118 25.57 -33.21 -12.50
N ALA A 119 26.72 -32.52 -12.40
CA ALA A 119 26.81 -31.09 -12.72
C ALA A 119 26.43 -30.78 -14.18
N GLY A 120 26.89 -31.60 -15.13
CA GLY A 120 26.54 -31.48 -16.54
C GLY A 120 25.04 -31.69 -16.80
N ALA A 121 24.43 -32.67 -16.14
CA ALA A 121 22.99 -32.91 -16.22
C ALA A 121 22.17 -31.76 -15.62
N VAL A 122 22.62 -31.16 -14.51
CA VAL A 122 21.99 -29.95 -13.94
C VAL A 122 22.09 -28.78 -14.90
N THR A 123 23.24 -28.55 -15.54
CA THR A 123 23.38 -27.51 -16.57
C THR A 123 22.43 -27.77 -17.76
N ALA A 124 22.28 -29.01 -18.19
CA ALA A 124 21.37 -29.38 -19.26
C ALA A 124 19.89 -29.18 -18.86
N PHE A 125 19.53 -29.53 -17.62
CA PHE A 125 18.22 -29.27 -17.02
C PHE A 125 17.89 -27.79 -16.96
N GLN A 126 18.83 -26.98 -16.45
CA GLN A 126 18.72 -25.52 -16.42
C GLN A 126 18.49 -24.93 -17.81
N ARG A 127 19.16 -25.46 -18.84
CA ARG A 127 18.95 -25.05 -20.24
C ARG A 127 17.57 -25.48 -20.78
N LYS A 128 17.17 -26.75 -20.58
CA LYS A 128 15.88 -27.30 -21.05
C LYS A 128 14.69 -26.53 -20.49
N HIS A 129 14.74 -26.19 -19.19
CA HIS A 129 13.67 -25.45 -18.51
C HIS A 129 13.89 -23.93 -18.49
N GLN A 130 14.85 -23.42 -19.28
CA GLN A 130 15.10 -21.98 -19.46
C GLN A 130 15.34 -21.22 -18.14
N LEU A 131 15.96 -21.87 -17.16
CA LEU A 131 16.22 -21.28 -15.84
C LEU A 131 17.22 -20.12 -15.95
N PRO A 132 17.19 -19.11 -15.07
CA PRO A 132 18.05 -17.93 -15.17
C PRO A 132 19.56 -18.26 -15.17
N THR A 133 19.99 -19.17 -14.28
CA THR A 133 21.37 -19.61 -14.15
C THR A 133 21.60 -20.94 -14.87
N LYS A 134 22.80 -21.10 -15.46
CA LYS A 134 23.24 -22.31 -16.19
C LYS A 134 24.61 -22.76 -15.66
N ASP A 135 24.75 -22.75 -14.34
CA ASP A 135 25.99 -22.93 -13.60
C ASP A 135 26.21 -24.38 -13.11
N GLY A 136 25.26 -25.29 -13.36
CA GLY A 136 25.35 -26.67 -12.92
C GLY A 136 25.20 -26.86 -11.41
N ARG A 137 24.73 -25.83 -10.69
CA ARG A 137 24.45 -25.89 -9.24
C ARG A 137 22.97 -26.08 -8.98
N VAL A 138 22.66 -26.77 -7.89
CA VAL A 138 21.30 -27.06 -7.47
C VAL A 138 20.94 -26.13 -6.32
N GLY A 139 20.39 -24.97 -6.69
CA GLY A 139 19.80 -24.00 -5.76
C GLY A 139 18.30 -23.88 -5.97
N ARG A 140 17.69 -22.85 -5.38
CA ARG A 140 16.25 -22.58 -5.41
C ARG A 140 15.55 -22.85 -6.74
N GLN A 141 16.05 -22.29 -7.84
CA GLN A 141 15.36 -22.40 -9.14
C GLN A 141 15.35 -23.83 -9.69
N VAL A 142 16.44 -24.57 -9.50
CA VAL A 142 16.51 -25.98 -9.93
C VAL A 142 15.61 -26.83 -9.06
N LEU A 143 15.66 -26.62 -7.75
CA LEU A 143 14.85 -27.37 -6.79
C LEU A 143 13.37 -27.07 -6.94
N ARG A 144 12.97 -25.80 -7.09
CA ARG A 144 11.58 -25.41 -7.42
C ARG A 144 11.08 -26.16 -8.65
N ARG A 145 11.89 -26.18 -9.72
CA ARG A 145 11.49 -26.81 -10.96
C ARG A 145 11.42 -28.33 -10.87
N LEU A 146 12.39 -28.96 -10.19
CA LEU A 146 12.35 -30.40 -9.92
C LEU A 146 11.12 -30.76 -9.08
N ASP A 147 10.86 -29.98 -8.04
CA ASP A 147 9.71 -30.13 -7.14
C ASP A 147 8.39 -30.05 -7.92
N GLU A 148 8.22 -29.04 -8.79
CA GLU A 148 7.09 -28.90 -9.72
C GLU A 148 6.93 -30.08 -10.69
N LEU A 149 8.02 -30.62 -11.21
CA LEU A 149 8.00 -31.75 -12.15
C LEU A 149 7.69 -33.06 -11.45
N GLU A 150 8.15 -33.23 -10.21
CA GLU A 150 7.95 -34.45 -9.43
C GLU A 150 6.50 -34.63 -9.02
N ILE A 151 5.86 -33.54 -8.59
CA ILE A 151 4.41 -33.47 -8.33
C ILE A 151 3.58 -33.48 -9.62
N GLY A 152 4.22 -33.61 -10.79
CA GLY A 152 3.58 -33.75 -12.08
C GLY A 152 2.81 -32.51 -12.46
N GLY A 153 3.49 -31.37 -12.64
CA GLY A 153 2.95 -30.14 -13.21
C GLY A 153 1.53 -29.86 -12.72
N VAL A 154 1.40 -29.60 -11.41
CA VAL A 154 0.17 -29.69 -10.63
C VAL A 154 -1.05 -29.25 -11.43
N GLY A 155 -1.77 -30.24 -11.94
CA GLY A 155 -3.05 -30.00 -12.57
C GLY A 155 -4.00 -29.35 -11.53
N PRO A 156 -4.86 -28.42 -11.97
CA PRO A 156 -5.96 -27.93 -11.15
C PRO A 156 -6.71 -29.12 -10.49
N GLY A 157 -6.70 -29.21 -9.15
CA GLY A 157 -7.41 -30.25 -8.38
C GLY A 157 -6.58 -31.34 -7.69
N SER A 158 -5.24 -31.27 -7.68
CA SER A 158 -4.42 -32.21 -6.90
C SER A 158 -4.67 -32.14 -5.38
N ASN A 159 -4.38 -33.23 -4.64
CA ASN A 159 -4.45 -33.25 -3.17
C ASN A 159 -3.62 -32.13 -2.52
N GLU A 160 -2.49 -31.75 -3.13
CA GLU A 160 -1.63 -30.69 -2.60
C GLU A 160 -2.19 -29.29 -2.87
N THR A 161 -2.81 -29.08 -4.03
CA THR A 161 -3.56 -27.84 -4.30
C THR A 161 -4.70 -27.68 -3.30
N GLN A 162 -5.44 -28.76 -3.03
CA GLN A 162 -6.50 -28.77 -2.02
C GLN A 162 -5.96 -28.48 -0.62
N ARG A 163 -4.79 -29.03 -0.24
CA ARG A 163 -4.16 -28.74 1.06
C ARG A 163 -3.73 -27.27 1.18
N ARG A 164 -3.07 -26.70 0.17
CA ARG A 164 -2.65 -25.29 0.21
C ARG A 164 -3.84 -24.34 0.22
N HIS A 165 -4.90 -24.67 -0.51
CA HIS A 165 -6.17 -23.96 -0.46
C HIS A 165 -6.79 -24.02 0.94
N ALA A 166 -6.91 -25.21 1.53
CA ALA A 166 -7.42 -25.38 2.89
C ALA A 166 -6.53 -24.68 3.95
N LEU A 167 -5.21 -24.67 3.77
CA LEU A 167 -4.29 -23.92 4.62
C LEU A 167 -4.57 -22.43 4.53
N ALA A 168 -4.74 -21.88 3.32
CA ALA A 168 -5.07 -20.48 3.14
C ALA A 168 -6.39 -20.12 3.86
N GLU A 169 -7.43 -20.96 3.77
CA GLU A 169 -8.70 -20.76 4.49
C GLU A 169 -8.51 -20.82 6.02
N SER A 170 -7.66 -21.72 6.51
CA SER A 170 -7.32 -21.80 7.93
C SER A 170 -6.59 -20.54 8.40
N VAL A 171 -5.65 -20.03 7.60
CA VAL A 171 -4.94 -18.78 7.88
C VAL A 171 -5.92 -17.61 7.91
N LEU A 172 -6.85 -17.54 6.95
CA LEU A 172 -7.89 -16.51 6.91
C LEU A 172 -8.69 -16.47 8.21
N ARG A 173 -9.21 -17.63 8.67
CA ARG A 173 -9.98 -17.72 9.91
C ARG A 173 -9.18 -17.23 11.11
N ALA A 174 -7.92 -17.64 11.22
CA ALA A 174 -7.03 -17.19 12.29
C ALA A 174 -6.81 -15.67 12.26
N GLN A 175 -6.60 -15.07 11.09
CA GLN A 175 -6.42 -13.63 10.96
C GLN A 175 -7.73 -12.84 11.23
N GLN A 176 -8.89 -13.35 10.81
CA GLN A 176 -10.19 -12.77 11.15
C GLN A 176 -10.42 -12.76 12.66
N ASP A 177 -10.12 -13.86 13.36
CA ASP A 177 -10.24 -13.95 14.81
C ASP A 177 -9.26 -13.01 15.52
N ARG A 178 -8.03 -12.89 15.03
CA ARG A 178 -7.02 -11.94 15.53
C ARG A 178 -7.48 -10.50 15.37
N VAL A 179 -7.91 -10.09 14.18
CA VAL A 179 -8.43 -8.73 13.93
C VAL A 179 -9.68 -8.47 14.77
N ARG A 180 -10.56 -9.46 14.95
CA ARG A 180 -11.72 -9.33 15.85
C ARG A 180 -11.31 -9.12 17.31
N ALA A 181 -10.26 -9.78 17.79
CA ALA A 181 -9.70 -9.49 19.11
C ALA A 181 -9.13 -8.06 19.17
N LEU A 182 -8.42 -7.62 18.12
CA LEU A 182 -7.83 -6.28 18.03
C LEU A 182 -8.90 -5.18 18.09
N ILE A 183 -9.99 -5.30 17.34
CA ILE A 183 -11.14 -4.36 17.38
C ILE A 183 -11.78 -4.34 18.76
N ARG A 184 -12.06 -5.52 19.37
CA ARG A 184 -12.62 -5.59 20.72
C ARG A 184 -11.72 -4.92 21.76
N ASN A 185 -10.40 -5.10 21.65
CA ASN A 185 -9.43 -4.45 22.51
C ASN A 185 -9.45 -2.93 22.31
N GLY A 186 -9.56 -2.45 21.07
CA GLY A 186 -9.72 -1.03 20.74
C GLY A 186 -10.97 -0.42 21.37
N LEU A 187 -12.13 -1.08 21.25
CA LEU A 187 -13.39 -0.64 21.88
C LEU A 187 -13.32 -0.63 23.42
N ALA A 188 -12.51 -1.52 24.00
CA ALA A 188 -12.30 -1.58 25.44
C ALA A 188 -11.36 -0.48 25.96
N LEU A 189 -10.63 0.23 25.09
CA LEU A 189 -9.73 1.30 25.50
C LEU A 189 -10.47 2.38 26.28
N ARG A 190 -9.80 2.86 27.33
CA ARG A 190 -10.18 4.02 28.14
C ARG A 190 -9.03 5.01 28.06
N PRO A 191 -8.95 5.81 26.97
CA PRO A 191 -7.80 6.68 26.74
C PRO A 191 -7.53 7.57 27.94
N ALA A 192 -6.28 7.60 28.39
CA ALA A 192 -5.88 8.43 29.52
C ALA A 192 -5.71 9.88 29.05
N GLY A 193 -6.70 10.73 29.28
CA GLY A 193 -6.64 12.15 28.91
C GLY A 193 -7.50 12.51 27.70
N THR A 194 -7.31 13.73 27.21
CA THR A 194 -8.31 14.43 26.38
C THR A 194 -7.73 14.99 25.07
N ALA A 195 -6.49 14.63 24.73
CA ALA A 195 -5.87 15.04 23.47
C ALA A 195 -6.51 14.27 22.31
N PRO A 196 -7.13 14.97 21.33
CA PRO A 196 -7.94 14.35 20.28
C PRO A 196 -7.10 13.57 19.26
N ASP A 197 -5.83 13.93 19.14
CA ASP A 197 -4.83 13.35 18.24
C ASP A 197 -4.06 12.19 18.86
N ARG A 198 -4.40 11.76 20.07
CA ARG A 198 -3.75 10.59 20.67
C ARG A 198 -4.12 9.32 19.93
N ARG A 199 -3.11 8.50 19.65
CA ARG A 199 -3.24 7.21 18.95
C ARG A 199 -4.28 6.28 19.56
N ASP A 200 -4.38 6.20 20.90
CA ASP A 200 -5.36 5.33 21.57
C ASP A 200 -6.80 5.85 21.48
N VAL A 201 -6.99 7.17 21.47
CA VAL A 201 -8.30 7.81 21.19
C VAL A 201 -8.72 7.53 19.75
N LEU A 202 -7.83 7.84 18.80
CA LEU A 202 -8.07 7.61 17.37
C LEU A 202 -8.38 6.14 17.10
N PHE A 203 -7.60 5.22 17.67
CA PHE A 203 -7.78 3.79 17.39
C PHE A 203 -9.09 3.24 17.97
N ARG A 204 -9.47 3.68 19.17
CA ARG A 204 -10.79 3.37 19.75
C ARG A 204 -11.91 3.88 18.85
N ASN A 205 -11.81 5.13 18.40
CA ASN A 205 -12.81 5.77 17.56
C ASN A 205 -12.92 5.06 16.20
N ALA A 206 -11.81 4.69 15.57
CA ALA A 206 -11.79 3.87 14.35
C ALA A 206 -12.43 2.48 14.54
N CYS A 207 -12.22 1.85 15.70
CA CYS A 207 -12.91 0.60 16.04
C CYS A 207 -14.43 0.80 16.18
N GLU A 208 -14.90 1.95 16.69
CA GLU A 208 -16.33 2.28 16.75
C GLU A 208 -16.96 2.44 15.36
N TRP A 209 -16.22 2.93 14.36
CA TRP A 209 -16.70 2.98 12.97
C TRP A 209 -17.01 1.59 12.44
N ILE A 210 -16.06 0.66 12.63
CA ILE A 210 -16.19 -0.72 12.16
C ILE A 210 -17.31 -1.43 12.93
N ASP A 211 -17.34 -1.33 14.26
CA ASP A 211 -18.34 -1.99 15.10
C ASP A 211 -19.78 -1.53 14.82
N ARG A 212 -19.96 -0.26 14.45
CA ARG A 212 -21.27 0.31 14.11
C ARG A 212 -21.66 0.15 12.64
N GLY A 213 -20.89 -0.58 11.84
CA GLY A 213 -21.16 -0.78 10.41
C GLY A 213 -21.11 0.52 9.62
N ARG A 214 -20.28 1.49 10.04
CA ARG A 214 -19.98 2.70 9.27
C ARG A 214 -18.83 2.49 8.29
N ALA A 215 -18.04 1.45 8.52
CA ALA A 215 -16.98 0.95 7.65
C ALA A 215 -17.11 -0.58 7.55
N ASP A 216 -17.21 -1.09 6.34
CA ASP A 216 -17.27 -2.52 6.04
C ASP A 216 -15.85 -3.05 5.90
N MET A 217 -15.35 -3.73 6.93
CA MET A 217 -13.96 -4.21 6.94
C MET A 217 -13.84 -5.67 6.51
N HIS A 218 -12.96 -5.94 5.57
CA HIS A 218 -12.60 -7.26 5.06
C HIS A 218 -11.16 -7.60 5.45
N VAL A 219 -10.96 -8.76 6.07
CA VAL A 219 -9.63 -9.30 6.34
C VAL A 219 -9.24 -10.20 5.17
N MET A 220 -8.13 -9.87 4.51
CA MET A 220 -7.70 -10.57 3.31
C MET A 220 -6.30 -11.20 3.49
N VAL A 221 -6.19 -12.45 3.09
CA VAL A 221 -4.95 -13.24 3.05
C VAL A 221 -4.67 -13.69 1.61
N ARG A 222 -3.44 -14.05 1.30
CA ARG A 222 -3.08 -14.47 -0.06
C ARG A 222 -3.75 -15.78 -0.44
N THR A 223 -4.25 -15.88 -1.67
CA THR A 223 -4.72 -17.16 -2.23
C THR A 223 -3.56 -18.16 -2.38
N HIS A 224 -3.86 -19.47 -2.39
CA HIS A 224 -2.86 -20.54 -2.47
C HIS A 224 -2.01 -20.51 -3.75
N ASP A 225 -2.53 -19.83 -4.78
CA ASP A 225 -1.95 -19.65 -6.11
C ASP A 225 -1.86 -18.15 -6.47
N SER A 226 -1.64 -17.29 -5.46
CA SER A 226 -1.69 -15.83 -5.57
C SER A 226 -0.97 -15.23 -6.78
N LEU A 227 0.28 -15.64 -7.02
CA LEU A 227 1.08 -15.18 -8.16
C LEU A 227 0.51 -15.65 -9.50
N PHE A 228 -0.01 -16.87 -9.55
CA PHE A 228 -0.60 -17.43 -10.77
C PHE A 228 -1.90 -16.71 -11.13
N ARG A 229 -2.77 -16.44 -10.16
CA ARG A 229 -3.99 -15.64 -10.37
C ARG A 229 -3.66 -14.22 -10.81
N ALA A 230 -2.68 -13.58 -10.18
CA ALA A 230 -2.25 -12.24 -10.56
C ALA A 230 -1.75 -12.19 -12.02
N GLY A 231 -1.03 -13.23 -12.47
CA GLY A 231 -0.61 -13.36 -13.87
C GLY A 231 -1.75 -13.68 -14.85
N LYS A 232 -2.75 -14.47 -14.42
CA LYS A 232 -3.90 -14.88 -15.24
C LYS A 232 -4.98 -13.84 -15.40
N ALA A 233 -5.17 -12.98 -14.39
CA ALA A 233 -6.21 -11.96 -14.40
C ALA A 233 -6.14 -11.05 -15.64
N GLY A 234 -5.05 -11.10 -16.43
CA GLY A 234 -4.99 -10.52 -17.78
C GLY A 234 -5.28 -9.02 -17.79
N ALA A 235 -5.27 -8.38 -16.62
CA ALA A 235 -5.59 -6.99 -16.50
C ALA A 235 -4.41 -6.25 -17.10
N GLN A 236 -4.69 -5.40 -18.07
CA GLN A 236 -3.74 -4.53 -18.76
C GLN A 236 -2.92 -3.61 -17.82
N ASN A 237 -3.10 -3.76 -16.49
CA ASN A 237 -2.53 -2.98 -15.40
C ASN A 237 -1.89 -3.82 -14.28
N ALA A 238 -1.75 -5.15 -14.41
CA ALA A 238 -1.07 -5.95 -13.38
C ALA A 238 0.43 -5.65 -13.38
N THR A 239 0.84 -4.71 -12.53
CA THR A 239 2.25 -4.35 -12.33
C THR A 239 3.00 -5.54 -11.74
N PRO A 240 4.29 -5.75 -12.11
CA PRO A 240 5.14 -6.72 -11.44
C PRO A 240 5.04 -6.58 -9.92
N GLY A 241 4.82 -7.70 -9.22
CA GLY A 241 4.62 -7.70 -7.77
C GLY A 241 3.15 -7.61 -7.31
N THR A 242 2.17 -7.73 -8.20
CA THR A 242 0.75 -7.88 -7.82
C THR A 242 0.48 -9.27 -7.23
N PHE A 243 -0.32 -9.32 -6.16
CA PHE A 243 -0.79 -10.55 -5.51
C PHE A 243 -2.32 -10.63 -5.54
N ALA A 244 -2.85 -11.84 -5.57
CA ALA A 244 -4.27 -12.13 -5.41
C ALA A 244 -4.61 -12.53 -3.96
N TYR A 245 -5.60 -11.87 -3.38
CA TYR A 245 -6.04 -11.99 -1.99
C TYR A 245 -7.51 -12.39 -1.91
N PHE A 246 -7.90 -13.09 -0.83
CA PHE A 246 -9.29 -13.38 -0.45
C PHE A 246 -9.41 -13.19 1.07
N ASP A 247 -10.54 -12.80 1.66
CA ASP A 247 -11.90 -12.94 1.19
C ASP A 247 -12.63 -11.58 1.18
N SER A 248 -12.95 -11.06 -0.01
CA SER A 248 -13.70 -9.80 -0.14
C SER A 248 -15.22 -9.96 0.05
N ALA A 249 -15.74 -11.15 0.38
CA ALA A 249 -17.17 -11.35 0.66
C ALA A 249 -17.51 -11.35 2.15
N THR A 250 -16.61 -11.78 3.03
CA THR A 250 -16.89 -11.81 4.46
C THR A 250 -16.52 -10.49 5.11
N THR A 251 -17.53 -9.68 5.42
CA THR A 251 -17.37 -8.44 6.22
C THR A 251 -17.25 -8.79 7.71
N HIS A 252 -16.38 -8.07 8.42
CA HIS A 252 -16.27 -8.10 9.88
C HIS A 252 -17.64 -7.81 10.54
N PRO A 253 -18.02 -8.50 11.63
CA PRO A 253 -17.27 -9.49 12.41
C PRO A 253 -17.42 -10.93 11.91
N GLY A 254 -17.89 -11.15 10.68
CA GLY A 254 -18.01 -12.48 10.07
C GLY A 254 -16.69 -13.26 10.07
N SER A 255 -16.78 -14.58 9.96
CA SER A 255 -15.62 -15.45 9.80
C SER A 255 -15.84 -16.56 8.79
N GLY A 256 -14.73 -17.05 8.24
CA GLY A 256 -14.70 -17.94 7.11
C GLY A 256 -14.52 -17.16 5.81
N GLY A 257 -14.99 -17.75 4.72
CA GLY A 257 -14.62 -17.34 3.38
C GLY A 257 -13.98 -18.49 2.63
N THR A 258 -14.24 -18.54 1.34
CA THR A 258 -13.63 -19.50 0.43
C THR A 258 -13.52 -18.86 -0.95
N TYR A 259 -12.76 -19.50 -1.81
CA TYR A 259 -12.61 -19.13 -3.21
C TYR A 259 -12.41 -20.41 -4.03
N PRO A 260 -12.82 -20.43 -5.31
CA PRO A 260 -12.64 -21.60 -6.13
C PRO A 260 -11.15 -21.96 -6.26
N ILE A 261 -10.80 -23.23 -6.03
CA ILE A 261 -9.44 -23.73 -6.22
C ILE A 261 -8.98 -23.44 -7.65
N ASN A 262 -9.86 -23.63 -8.62
CA ASN A 262 -9.60 -23.40 -10.04
C ASN A 262 -10.67 -22.46 -10.58
N PRO A 263 -10.43 -21.14 -10.61
CA PRO A 263 -11.47 -20.19 -11.01
C PRO A 263 -11.79 -20.37 -12.49
N GLY A 264 -13.07 -20.59 -12.79
CA GLY A 264 -13.63 -20.34 -14.12
C GLY A 264 -13.75 -18.84 -14.40
N PRO A 265 -14.04 -18.44 -15.66
CA PRO A 265 -14.30 -17.04 -15.99
C PRO A 265 -15.42 -16.47 -15.11
N GLY A 266 -15.12 -15.40 -14.37
CA GLY A 266 -16.09 -14.70 -13.51
C GLY A 266 -16.32 -15.31 -12.12
N GLU A 267 -15.61 -16.38 -11.75
CA GLU A 267 -15.69 -16.99 -10.42
C GLU A 267 -14.74 -16.35 -9.37
N GLU A 268 -14.09 -15.24 -9.74
CA GLU A 268 -13.12 -14.51 -8.88
C GLU A 268 -13.75 -13.38 -8.07
N ARG A 269 -15.08 -13.39 -7.86
CA ARG A 269 -15.80 -12.30 -7.17
C ARG A 269 -15.34 -12.03 -5.73
N HIS A 270 -14.67 -12.99 -5.11
CA HIS A 270 -14.15 -12.90 -3.73
C HIS A 270 -12.64 -12.68 -3.68
N VAL A 271 -12.00 -12.59 -4.85
CA VAL A 271 -10.57 -12.37 -5.00
C VAL A 271 -10.34 -10.90 -5.37
N SER A 272 -9.48 -10.23 -4.63
CA SER A 272 -9.00 -8.89 -4.98
C SER A 272 -7.52 -8.95 -5.34
N TYR A 273 -7.08 -8.01 -6.17
CA TYR A 273 -5.69 -7.91 -6.61
C TYR A 273 -5.11 -6.60 -6.09
N ALA A 274 -3.93 -6.67 -5.48
CA ALA A 274 -3.22 -5.49 -5.00
C ALA A 274 -1.71 -5.65 -5.21
N PRO A 275 -0.97 -4.56 -5.47
CA PRO A 275 0.48 -4.59 -5.49
C PRO A 275 1.05 -5.02 -4.13
N GLY A 276 2.20 -5.69 -4.15
CA GLY A 276 2.97 -5.99 -2.94
C GLY A 276 3.35 -4.71 -2.21
N GLY A 277 3.29 -4.76 -0.87
CA GLY A 277 3.54 -3.58 -0.02
C GLY A 277 2.28 -2.75 0.26
N PHE A 278 1.12 -3.08 -0.32
CA PHE A 278 -0.15 -2.47 0.09
C PHE A 278 -0.63 -3.09 1.39
N HIS A 279 -1.12 -2.23 2.27
CA HIS A 279 -1.39 -2.54 3.67
C HIS A 279 -2.88 -2.58 3.97
N GLY A 280 -3.56 -1.55 3.51
CA GLY A 280 -4.99 -1.46 3.42
C GLY A 280 -5.37 -0.85 2.08
N VAL A 281 -6.65 -0.98 1.73
CA VAL A 281 -7.26 -0.22 0.66
C VAL A 281 -8.67 0.13 1.09
N THR A 282 -9.04 1.39 0.95
CA THR A 282 -10.42 1.86 1.13
C THR A 282 -11.05 2.20 -0.21
N VAL A 283 -12.24 1.64 -0.46
CA VAL A 283 -13.08 2.01 -1.60
C VAL A 283 -14.51 2.19 -1.09
N ASN A 284 -15.05 3.40 -1.19
CA ASN A 284 -16.33 3.76 -0.57
C ASN A 284 -16.28 3.51 0.95
N SER A 285 -17.19 2.67 1.48
CA SER A 285 -17.18 2.21 2.87
C SER A 285 -16.40 0.92 3.09
N ASP A 286 -15.90 0.28 2.03
CA ASP A 286 -15.22 -1.01 2.11
C ASP A 286 -13.72 -0.81 2.42
N ILE A 287 -13.28 -1.29 3.57
CA ILE A 287 -11.88 -1.39 3.97
C ILE A 287 -11.40 -2.82 3.69
N LYS A 288 -10.30 -2.98 2.97
CA LYS A 288 -9.63 -4.27 2.76
C LYS A 288 -8.28 -4.25 3.47
N LEU A 289 -8.14 -5.00 4.55
CA LEU A 289 -6.84 -5.23 5.20
C LEU A 289 -6.10 -6.35 4.45
N LEU A 290 -4.92 -6.03 3.91
CA LEU A 290 -4.15 -6.92 3.05
C LEU A 290 -2.92 -7.47 3.78
N ASP A 291 -2.54 -8.70 3.45
CA ASP A 291 -1.31 -9.33 3.95
C ASP A 291 -1.23 -9.37 5.49
N VAL A 292 -2.39 -9.59 6.14
CA VAL A 292 -2.57 -9.50 7.59
C VAL A 292 -1.70 -10.50 8.35
N GLU A 293 -1.43 -11.65 7.74
CA GLU A 293 -0.55 -12.70 8.26
C GLU A 293 0.90 -12.25 8.46
N ASN A 294 1.35 -11.22 7.73
CA ASN A 294 2.73 -10.72 7.75
C ASN A 294 2.87 -9.41 8.54
N ARG A 295 1.85 -9.02 9.31
CA ARG A 295 1.81 -7.75 10.06
C ARG A 295 1.79 -7.98 11.56
N THR A 296 2.40 -7.06 12.29
CA THR A 296 2.23 -6.90 13.74
C THR A 296 0.89 -6.24 14.08
N ASP A 297 0.44 -6.36 15.33
CA ASP A 297 -0.79 -5.70 15.78
C ASP A 297 -0.67 -4.17 15.68
N GLU A 298 0.51 -3.59 15.89
CA GLU A 298 0.71 -2.15 15.77
C GLU A 298 0.61 -1.66 14.32
N GLU A 299 1.15 -2.41 13.36
CA GLU A 299 0.98 -2.09 11.93
C GLU A 299 -0.46 -2.22 11.48
N LEU A 300 -1.21 -3.20 12.01
CA LEU A 300 -2.65 -3.34 11.76
C LEU A 300 -3.43 -2.16 12.35
N LYS A 301 -3.09 -1.69 13.57
CA LYS A 301 -3.69 -0.48 14.14
C LYS A 301 -3.43 0.74 13.26
N THR A 302 -2.18 0.97 12.84
CA THR A 302 -1.84 2.06 11.91
C THR A 302 -2.69 1.98 10.64
N THR A 303 -2.78 0.79 10.06
CA THR A 303 -3.56 0.57 8.83
C THR A 303 -5.04 0.86 9.05
N ILE A 304 -5.65 0.33 10.12
CA ILE A 304 -7.08 0.57 10.44
C ILE A 304 -7.36 2.07 10.63
N LEU A 305 -6.48 2.79 11.35
CA LEU A 305 -6.58 4.24 11.52
C LEU A 305 -6.57 4.97 10.17
N HIS A 306 -5.58 4.64 9.34
CA HIS A 306 -5.41 5.24 8.02
C HIS A 306 -6.65 5.02 7.15
N GLU A 307 -7.11 3.77 7.03
CA GLU A 307 -8.24 3.41 6.18
C GLU A 307 -9.58 3.99 6.68
N VAL A 308 -9.82 4.01 8.00
CA VAL A 308 -11.04 4.64 8.54
C VAL A 308 -11.03 6.15 8.31
N GLN A 309 -9.88 6.81 8.34
CA GLN A 309 -9.81 8.25 8.09
C GLN A 309 -10.29 8.64 6.69
N HIS A 310 -10.06 7.80 5.68
CA HIS A 310 -10.64 8.02 4.35
C HIS A 310 -12.18 8.06 4.37
N ILE A 311 -12.80 7.16 5.14
CA ILE A 311 -14.25 7.11 5.28
C ILE A 311 -14.76 8.28 6.12
N ALA A 312 -14.10 8.56 7.26
CA ALA A 312 -14.47 9.63 8.17
C ALA A 312 -14.36 11.01 7.52
N ASP A 313 -13.45 11.18 6.55
CA ASP A 313 -13.31 12.37 5.73
C ASP A 313 -14.48 12.61 4.77
N ARG A 314 -15.32 11.59 4.51
CA ARG A 314 -16.36 11.60 3.46
C ARG A 314 -15.82 11.97 2.08
N THR A 315 -14.57 11.62 1.83
CA THR A 315 -13.97 11.68 0.50
C THR A 315 -14.44 10.46 -0.29
N GLU A 316 -15.76 10.38 -0.55
CA GLU A 316 -16.36 9.29 -1.33
C GLU A 316 -15.54 9.07 -2.61
N GLY A 317 -14.98 7.87 -2.71
CA GLY A 317 -14.13 7.46 -3.82
C GLY A 317 -14.85 7.65 -5.14
N GLN A 318 -14.26 8.49 -6.00
CA GLN A 318 -14.37 8.43 -7.45
C GLN A 318 -15.75 8.02 -8.03
N THR A 319 -16.74 8.90 -7.94
CA THR A 319 -17.56 9.19 -9.13
C THR A 319 -17.61 10.70 -9.36
N PRO A 320 -17.24 11.19 -10.57
CA PRO A 320 -17.31 12.62 -10.92
C PRO A 320 -18.73 13.22 -10.89
N THR A 321 -19.75 12.46 -10.48
CA THR A 321 -21.17 12.80 -10.61
C THR A 321 -21.87 13.13 -9.29
N GLN A 322 -21.24 12.94 -8.13
CA GLN A 322 -21.84 13.27 -6.83
C GLN A 322 -21.56 14.76 -6.48
N PRO A 323 -22.60 15.58 -6.21
CA PRO A 323 -22.46 16.99 -5.92
C PRO A 323 -22.00 17.23 -4.47
N GLU A 324 -20.92 18.01 -4.33
CA GLU A 324 -20.56 18.86 -3.19
C GLU A 324 -20.51 18.22 -1.78
N GLY A 325 -19.58 17.29 -1.58
CA GLY A 325 -19.12 16.94 -0.23
C GLY A 325 -18.50 18.15 0.51
N PRO A 326 -18.69 18.26 1.84
CA PRO A 326 -18.08 19.32 2.66
C PRO A 326 -16.54 19.26 2.59
N GLY A 327 -15.91 20.40 2.26
CA GLY A 327 -14.45 20.52 2.18
C GLY A 327 -13.83 20.43 0.78
N ARG A 328 -14.62 20.21 -0.28
CA ARG A 328 -14.11 20.23 -1.66
C ARG A 328 -13.69 21.63 -2.10
N VAL A 329 -12.44 21.75 -2.55
CA VAL A 329 -11.96 22.94 -3.27
C VAL A 329 -12.41 22.83 -4.72
N LYS A 330 -13.39 23.65 -5.14
CA LYS A 330 -13.79 23.74 -6.54
C LYS A 330 -12.64 24.33 -7.36
N MET A 331 -12.08 23.53 -8.26
CA MET A 331 -11.03 23.94 -9.18
C MET A 331 -11.60 24.11 -10.58
N PHE A 332 -11.21 25.19 -11.26
CA PHE A 332 -11.67 25.51 -12.61
C PHE A 332 -10.49 25.54 -13.59
N ASP A 333 -10.68 24.96 -14.77
CA ASP A 333 -9.76 25.01 -15.90
C ASP A 333 -9.57 26.46 -16.40
N ARG A 334 -8.67 26.65 -17.39
CA ARG A 334 -8.41 27.99 -17.96
C ARG A 334 -9.64 28.63 -18.61
N ALA A 335 -10.67 27.85 -18.94
CA ALA A 335 -11.93 28.33 -19.51
C ALA A 335 -13.01 28.56 -18.43
N GLY A 336 -12.67 28.40 -17.14
CA GLY A 336 -13.60 28.58 -16.03
C GLY A 336 -14.57 27.41 -15.83
N ARG A 337 -14.30 26.24 -16.42
CA ARG A 337 -15.10 25.01 -16.25
C ARG A 337 -14.49 24.13 -15.16
N PRO A 338 -15.27 23.35 -14.40
CA PRO A 338 -14.71 22.44 -13.40
C PRO A 338 -13.64 21.52 -14.01
N ASP A 339 -12.42 21.54 -13.45
CA ASP A 339 -11.36 20.60 -13.82
C ASP A 339 -11.46 19.36 -12.92
N LEU A 340 -12.30 18.42 -13.34
CA LEU A 340 -12.62 17.21 -12.56
C LEU A 340 -11.40 16.33 -12.28
N GLN A 341 -10.39 16.34 -13.18
CA GLN A 341 -9.15 15.60 -12.96
C GLN A 341 -8.33 16.25 -11.84
N LEU A 342 -8.17 17.58 -11.90
CA LEU A 342 -7.48 18.32 -10.87
C LEU A 342 -8.19 18.20 -9.52
N GLU A 343 -9.53 18.32 -9.48
CA GLU A 343 -10.32 18.12 -8.25
C GLU A 343 -10.11 16.71 -7.67
N GLY A 344 -10.09 15.68 -8.52
CA GLY A 344 -9.76 14.31 -8.12
C GLY A 344 -8.38 14.20 -7.47
N HIS A 345 -7.35 14.79 -8.07
CA HIS A 345 -6.00 14.78 -7.50
C HIS A 345 -5.93 15.57 -6.18
N VAL A 346 -6.59 16.73 -6.07
CA VAL A 346 -6.64 17.49 -4.81
C VAL A 346 -7.28 16.64 -3.72
N ASN A 347 -8.39 15.97 -4.03
CA ASN A 347 -9.10 15.13 -3.07
C ASN A 347 -8.24 13.95 -2.59
N VAL A 348 -7.61 13.23 -3.51
CA VAL A 348 -6.68 12.14 -3.19
C VAL A 348 -5.55 12.67 -2.31
N TYR A 349 -4.85 13.74 -2.72
CA TYR A 349 -3.77 14.29 -1.90
C TYR A 349 -4.23 14.66 -0.49
N GLN A 350 -5.35 15.37 -0.36
CA GLN A 350 -5.81 15.85 0.94
C GLN A 350 -6.26 14.72 1.87
N THR A 351 -6.93 13.68 1.36
CA THR A 351 -7.37 12.56 2.20
C THR A 351 -6.19 11.70 2.65
N GLU A 352 -5.26 11.39 1.74
CA GLU A 352 -4.03 10.65 2.07
C GLU A 352 -3.15 11.45 3.04
N PHE A 353 -3.06 12.77 2.85
CA PHE A 353 -2.33 13.64 3.77
C PHE A 353 -2.91 13.57 5.19
N ARG A 354 -4.24 13.59 5.33
CA ARG A 354 -4.91 13.50 6.63
C ARG A 354 -4.74 12.11 7.25
N ALA A 355 -4.90 11.05 6.47
CA ALA A 355 -4.69 9.68 6.93
C ALA A 355 -3.27 9.47 7.47
N HIS A 356 -2.24 9.83 6.70
CA HIS A 356 -0.85 9.78 7.17
C HIS A 356 -0.56 10.75 8.34
N TRP A 357 -1.28 11.86 8.42
CA TRP A 357 -1.09 12.78 9.54
C TRP A 357 -1.48 12.15 10.88
N ILE A 358 -2.58 11.38 10.91
CA ILE A 358 -3.12 10.81 12.14
C ILE A 358 -2.57 9.41 12.46
N GLU A 359 -2.02 8.69 11.48
CA GLU A 359 -1.55 7.31 11.66
C GLU A 359 -0.39 7.20 12.66
N HIS A 360 0.44 8.24 12.74
CA HIS A 360 1.56 8.38 13.68
C HIS A 360 1.59 9.81 14.25
N PRO A 361 0.85 10.11 15.33
CA PRO A 361 0.80 11.44 15.92
C PRO A 361 2.19 11.97 16.29
N GLU A 362 2.37 13.29 16.27
CA GLU A 362 3.67 13.89 16.59
C GLU A 362 4.13 13.49 18.01
N GLY A 363 5.35 12.93 18.10
CA GLY A 363 5.91 12.40 19.34
C GLY A 363 5.65 10.91 19.58
N ASP A 364 4.88 10.24 18.72
CA ASP A 364 4.83 8.78 18.65
C ASP A 364 6.23 8.23 18.30
N PRO A 365 6.76 7.21 19.00
CA PRO A 365 8.04 6.60 18.66
C PRO A 365 8.15 6.08 17.22
N ALA A 366 7.01 5.78 16.58
CA ALA A 366 6.92 5.36 15.18
C ALA A 366 6.67 6.53 14.21
N ASP A 367 6.60 7.78 14.69
CA ASP A 367 6.46 8.96 13.84
C ASP A 367 7.70 9.17 12.96
N ARG A 368 7.51 8.90 11.66
CA ARG A 368 8.53 9.07 10.62
C ARG A 368 8.43 10.39 9.88
N TYR A 369 7.39 11.19 10.12
CA TYR A 369 7.15 12.43 9.38
C TYR A 369 7.74 13.67 10.07
N GLY A 370 8.04 13.57 11.36
CA GLY A 370 8.67 14.66 12.10
C GLY A 370 7.69 15.77 12.45
N SER A 371 8.22 16.96 12.76
CA SER A 371 7.46 18.00 13.45
C SER A 371 6.57 18.85 12.54
N SER A 372 5.34 19.12 13.00
CA SER A 372 4.43 20.08 12.39
C SER A 372 4.82 21.54 12.64
N THR A 373 5.77 21.79 13.55
CA THR A 373 6.23 23.14 13.92
C THR A 373 7.64 23.47 13.39
N ALA A 374 8.44 22.45 13.07
CA ALA A 374 9.74 22.65 12.45
C ALA A 374 9.57 23.08 10.98
N PRO A 375 10.32 24.08 10.48
CA PRO A 375 10.23 24.51 9.09
C PRO A 375 10.63 23.39 8.12
N ALA A 376 9.93 23.30 6.99
CA ALA A 376 10.32 22.38 5.91
C ALA A 376 11.70 22.76 5.34
N THR A 377 12.46 21.76 4.91
CA THR A 377 13.77 21.98 4.27
C THR A 377 13.61 22.50 2.85
N ASN A 378 12.58 22.03 2.13
CA ASN A 378 12.33 22.29 0.72
C ASN A 378 13.57 22.04 -0.17
N ALA A 379 14.44 21.11 0.26
CA ALA A 379 15.73 20.86 -0.38
C ALA A 379 15.59 20.00 -1.64
N GLN A 380 14.63 19.08 -1.65
CA GLN A 380 14.36 18.16 -2.74
C GLN A 380 13.32 18.77 -3.70
N PRO A 381 13.63 18.95 -5.00
CA PRO A 381 12.61 19.32 -5.97
C PRO A 381 11.70 18.11 -6.25
N VAL A 382 10.42 18.39 -6.54
CA VAL A 382 9.50 17.37 -7.08
C VAL A 382 9.87 17.17 -8.54
N VAL A 383 10.12 15.91 -8.94
CA VAL A 383 10.47 15.54 -10.30
C VAL A 383 9.42 14.57 -10.83
N PHE A 384 8.93 14.81 -12.04
CA PHE A 384 7.97 13.95 -12.72
C PHE A 384 8.39 13.78 -14.17
N ALA A 385 8.47 12.53 -14.65
CA ALA A 385 8.65 12.22 -16.06
C ALA A 385 7.33 11.71 -16.62
N ASP A 386 6.79 12.39 -17.62
CA ASP A 386 5.55 11.95 -18.28
C ASP A 386 5.82 10.75 -19.22
N PRO A 387 4.77 10.07 -19.72
CA PRO A 387 4.94 8.91 -20.62
C PRO A 387 5.69 9.20 -21.93
N THR A 388 5.88 10.47 -22.30
CA THR A 388 6.68 10.86 -23.47
C THR A 388 8.18 10.95 -23.15
N GLY A 389 8.56 10.75 -21.88
CA GLY A 389 9.91 10.95 -21.39
C GLY A 389 10.23 12.42 -21.08
N THR A 390 9.24 13.32 -21.12
CA THR A 390 9.47 14.73 -20.79
C THR A 390 9.52 14.89 -19.28
N THR A 391 10.69 15.25 -18.77
CA THR A 391 10.89 15.52 -17.33
C THR A 391 10.51 16.95 -16.98
N ARG A 392 9.67 17.10 -15.96
CA ARG A 392 9.29 18.36 -15.32
C ARG A 392 9.78 18.36 -13.88
N GLN A 393 10.09 19.55 -13.36
CA GLN A 393 10.51 19.71 -11.98
C GLN A 393 9.92 20.98 -11.38
N ALA A 394 9.59 20.94 -10.09
CA ALA A 394 9.10 22.08 -9.34
C ALA A 394 9.75 22.12 -7.94
N ARG A 395 10.17 23.31 -7.50
CA ARG A 395 10.61 23.52 -6.11
C ARG A 395 9.42 23.57 -5.18
N THR A 396 9.57 22.96 -4.01
CA THR A 396 8.55 22.97 -2.97
C THR A 396 8.54 24.29 -2.19
N SER A 397 7.40 24.61 -1.58
CA SER A 397 7.27 25.76 -0.67
C SER A 397 6.42 25.36 0.55
N PHE A 398 6.62 24.13 1.01
CA PHE A 398 6.01 23.55 2.19
C PHE A 398 6.41 24.35 3.43
N LYS A 399 5.50 24.41 4.40
CA LYS A 399 5.64 25.24 5.60
C LYS A 399 6.35 24.51 6.72
N ASN A 400 6.10 23.20 6.87
CA ASN A 400 6.69 22.41 7.95
C ASN A 400 7.25 21.05 7.46
N LEU A 401 8.14 20.50 8.28
CA LEU A 401 8.86 19.24 7.98
C LEU A 401 7.89 18.07 7.80
N ARG A 402 6.83 18.01 8.61
CA ARG A 402 5.80 16.97 8.51
C ARG A 402 5.10 16.98 7.14
N GLN A 403 4.67 18.14 6.67
CA GLN A 403 4.05 18.32 5.35
C GLN A 403 5.00 17.85 4.23
N GLU A 404 6.27 18.24 4.30
CA GLU A 404 7.28 17.82 3.32
C GLU A 404 7.44 16.30 3.31
N ASN A 405 7.59 15.67 4.47
CA ASN A 405 7.82 14.24 4.58
C ASN A 405 6.60 13.42 4.16
N VAL A 406 5.38 13.81 4.55
CA VAL A 406 4.16 13.15 4.07
C VAL A 406 4.04 13.26 2.54
N PHE A 407 4.27 14.46 1.98
CA PHE A 407 4.19 14.66 0.53
C PHE A 407 5.17 13.75 -0.25
N PHE A 408 6.42 13.63 0.20
CA PHE A 408 7.40 12.76 -0.45
C PHE A 408 7.15 11.28 -0.18
N ASP A 409 6.60 10.92 0.97
CA ASP A 409 6.18 9.54 1.25
C ASP A 409 5.12 9.07 0.25
N LEU A 410 4.13 9.92 -0.06
CA LEU A 410 3.14 9.65 -1.09
C LEU A 410 3.78 9.40 -2.47
N ILE A 411 4.75 10.22 -2.87
CA ILE A 411 5.47 10.00 -4.14
C ILE A 411 6.21 8.66 -4.11
N ASN A 412 6.90 8.35 -3.02
CA ASN A 412 7.70 7.13 -2.89
C ASN A 412 6.85 5.86 -2.86
N ASN A 413 5.61 5.96 -2.35
CA ASN A 413 4.63 4.88 -2.33
C ASN A 413 3.78 4.80 -3.61
N GLY A 414 4.13 5.56 -4.66
CA GLY A 414 3.54 5.44 -5.99
C GLY A 414 2.27 6.25 -6.21
N TYR A 415 1.91 7.16 -5.31
CA TYR A 415 0.77 8.05 -5.52
C TYR A 415 1.07 9.09 -6.62
N GLU A 416 0.08 9.34 -7.47
CA GLU A 416 0.18 10.25 -8.62
C GLU A 416 0.09 11.74 -8.24
N VAL A 417 0.87 12.19 -7.25
CA VAL A 417 0.87 13.59 -6.79
C VAL A 417 1.97 14.44 -7.45
N ALA A 418 3.06 13.82 -7.91
CA ALA A 418 4.18 14.52 -8.55
C ALA A 418 3.80 15.17 -9.90
N GLY A 419 2.99 14.49 -10.70
CA GLY A 419 2.51 14.98 -12.00
C GLY A 419 1.67 16.25 -11.85
N PRO A 420 0.56 16.23 -11.08
CA PRO A 420 -0.23 17.42 -10.79
C PRO A 420 0.59 18.55 -10.15
N TYR A 421 1.50 18.23 -9.22
CA TYR A 421 2.34 19.23 -8.55
C TYR A 421 3.30 19.97 -9.51
N THR A 422 3.89 19.26 -10.47
CA THR A 422 4.83 19.87 -11.44
C THR A 422 4.13 20.53 -12.63
N SER A 423 2.86 20.22 -12.89
CA SER A 423 2.14 20.66 -14.10
C SER A 423 0.98 21.65 -13.84
N SER A 424 0.42 21.67 -12.63
CA SER A 424 -0.69 22.54 -12.25
C SER A 424 -0.27 23.53 -11.17
N ALA A 425 -0.22 24.83 -11.51
CA ALA A 425 0.04 25.89 -10.55
C ALA A 425 -1.00 25.94 -9.43
N GLN A 426 -2.25 25.56 -9.73
CA GLN A 426 -3.33 25.50 -8.75
C GLN A 426 -3.12 24.33 -7.76
N PHE A 427 -2.82 23.12 -8.25
CA PHE A 427 -2.49 21.98 -7.38
C PHE A 427 -1.28 22.30 -6.51
N LYS A 428 -0.21 22.82 -7.13
CA LYS A 428 1.02 23.19 -6.43
C LYS A 428 0.74 24.15 -5.27
N LYS A 429 -0.01 25.23 -5.54
CA LYS A 429 -0.38 26.21 -4.52
C LYS A 429 -1.19 25.58 -3.39
N MET A 430 -2.18 24.74 -3.74
CA MET A 430 -2.96 24.00 -2.74
C MET A 430 -2.06 23.15 -1.86
N ALA A 431 -1.20 22.31 -2.47
CA ALA A 431 -0.30 21.44 -1.74
C ALA A 431 0.70 22.21 -0.87
N ASP A 432 1.25 23.33 -1.36
CA ASP A 432 2.18 24.20 -0.61
C ASP A 432 1.50 24.87 0.60
N ASP A 433 0.23 25.24 0.48
CA ASP A 433 -0.52 25.93 1.53
C ASP A 433 -1.22 24.96 2.51
N TYR A 434 -1.31 23.67 2.17
CA TYR A 434 -1.93 22.62 3.02
C TYR A 434 -0.97 22.12 4.12
N ALA A 435 -0.55 23.05 4.98
CA ALA A 435 0.46 22.82 6.02
C ALA A 435 -0.02 22.01 7.22
N LEU A 436 -1.31 22.10 7.54
CA LEU A 436 -1.95 21.39 8.63
C LEU A 436 -3.21 20.71 8.07
N PRO A 437 -3.55 19.51 8.55
CA PRO A 437 -4.79 18.88 8.16
C PRO A 437 -5.97 19.70 8.67
N ALA A 438 -6.99 19.82 7.85
CA ALA A 438 -8.30 20.27 8.27
C ALA A 438 -9.32 19.33 7.63
N GLY A 439 -10.26 18.85 8.42
CA GLY A 439 -11.22 17.82 7.99
C GLY A 439 -12.58 18.01 8.64
N VAL A 440 -13.56 17.26 8.16
CA VAL A 440 -14.88 17.21 8.81
C VAL A 440 -14.85 16.33 10.06
N ASN A 441 -13.91 15.37 10.12
CA ASN A 441 -13.74 14.42 11.22
C ASN A 441 -12.30 13.88 11.26
N LEU A 442 -11.37 14.64 11.86
CA LEU A 442 -9.95 14.25 12.01
C LEU A 442 -9.67 13.41 13.27
N VAL A 443 -10.74 12.94 13.92
CA VAL A 443 -10.67 12.15 15.15
C VAL A 443 -11.32 10.79 15.00
N ASP A 444 -11.66 10.41 13.77
CA ASP A 444 -12.39 9.18 13.41
C ASP A 444 -13.61 8.94 14.29
N SER A 445 -14.35 9.97 14.69
CA SER A 445 -15.44 9.82 15.66
C SER A 445 -16.79 9.61 14.99
N VAL A 446 -17.44 8.48 15.28
CA VAL A 446 -18.83 8.24 14.85
C VAL A 446 -19.81 9.27 15.40
N ARG A 447 -19.49 9.92 16.54
CA ARG A 447 -20.33 10.95 17.16
C ARG A 447 -20.22 12.27 16.41
N VAL A 448 -19.02 12.62 15.94
CA VAL A 448 -18.81 13.77 15.05
C VAL A 448 -19.54 13.55 13.72
N ASP A 449 -19.50 12.33 13.18
CA ASP A 449 -20.25 11.97 11.97
C ASP A 449 -21.77 12.06 12.16
N ASP A 450 -22.30 11.52 13.27
CA ASP A 450 -23.72 11.65 13.64
C ASP A 450 -24.14 13.12 13.75
N LEU A 451 -23.29 13.97 14.33
CA LEU A 451 -23.54 15.40 14.42
C LEU A 451 -23.50 16.06 13.03
N LEU A 452 -22.53 15.72 12.19
CA LEU A 452 -22.42 16.23 10.83
C LEU A 452 -23.66 15.88 9.99
N ASN A 453 -24.16 14.65 10.09
CA ASN A 453 -25.42 14.23 9.47
C ASN A 453 -26.62 15.03 9.99
N ALA A 454 -26.70 15.23 11.31
CA ALA A 454 -27.79 15.99 11.91
C ALA A 454 -27.77 17.48 11.50
N VAL A 455 -26.58 18.06 11.34
CA VAL A 455 -26.40 19.41 10.76
C VAL A 455 -26.87 19.46 9.31
N GLY A 456 -26.50 18.47 8.48
CA GLY A 456 -26.92 18.40 7.08
C GLY A 456 -28.43 18.24 6.88
N ALA A 457 -29.14 17.70 7.89
CA ALA A 457 -30.60 17.60 7.91
C ALA A 457 -31.32 18.91 8.33
N CYS A 458 -30.57 19.97 8.59
CA CYS A 458 -31.09 21.29 8.95
C CYS A 458 -31.09 22.23 7.74
N ASP A 459 -31.92 23.27 7.80
CA ASP A 459 -31.84 24.42 6.91
C ASP A 459 -31.96 25.74 7.68
N THR A 460 -31.61 26.84 7.02
CA THR A 460 -31.53 28.18 7.63
C THR A 460 -32.89 28.77 8.01
N THR A 461 -34.00 28.18 7.57
CA THR A 461 -35.38 28.59 7.86
C THR A 461 -35.98 27.87 9.07
N MET A 462 -35.36 26.77 9.51
CA MET A 462 -35.86 25.96 10.62
C MET A 462 -35.80 26.71 11.96
N THR A 463 -36.93 26.71 12.68
CA THR A 463 -37.01 27.28 14.02
C THR A 463 -36.35 26.38 15.07
N ASP A 464 -36.09 26.94 16.24
CA ASP A 464 -35.47 26.25 17.38
C ASP A 464 -36.21 25.00 17.88
N ARG A 465 -37.49 24.86 17.54
CA ARG A 465 -38.34 23.72 17.91
C ARG A 465 -38.45 22.67 16.79
N HIS A 466 -37.84 22.93 15.63
CA HIS A 466 -37.86 21.98 14.52
C HIS A 466 -37.17 20.66 14.93
N PRO A 467 -37.73 19.49 14.61
CA PRO A 467 -37.16 18.20 14.98
C PRO A 467 -35.69 18.03 14.59
N SER A 468 -35.26 18.48 13.40
CA SER A 468 -33.85 18.42 12.98
C SER A 468 -32.91 19.24 13.88
N ILE A 469 -33.33 20.44 14.31
CA ILE A 469 -32.54 21.29 15.21
C ILE A 469 -32.41 20.62 16.58
N VAL A 470 -33.49 20.03 17.08
CA VAL A 470 -33.47 19.26 18.34
C VAL A 470 -32.55 18.05 18.23
N ALA A 471 -32.62 17.31 17.11
CA ALA A 471 -31.75 16.16 16.84
C ALA A 471 -30.27 16.56 16.76
N MET A 472 -29.94 17.67 16.08
CA MET A 472 -28.59 18.23 16.03
C MET A 472 -28.05 18.55 17.42
N LEU A 473 -28.84 19.24 18.26
CA LEU A 473 -28.42 19.56 19.63
C LEU A 473 -28.27 18.31 20.51
N ALA A 474 -29.14 17.31 20.32
CA ALA A 474 -29.02 16.03 20.98
C ALA A 474 -27.73 15.28 20.54
N SER A 475 -27.37 15.33 19.26
CA SER A 475 -26.10 14.78 18.75
C SER A 475 -24.89 15.50 19.34
N ALA A 476 -24.92 16.83 19.43
CA ALA A 476 -23.86 17.61 20.10
C ALA A 476 -23.73 17.24 21.59
N GLY A 477 -24.85 16.92 22.26
CA GLY A 477 -24.86 16.44 23.64
C GLY A 477 -24.16 15.09 23.84
N ARG A 478 -24.05 14.25 22.80
CA ARG A 478 -23.39 12.93 22.86
C ARG A 478 -21.88 12.99 22.67
N LEU A 479 -21.33 14.11 22.20
CA LEU A 479 -19.90 14.28 21.97
C LEU A 479 -19.10 14.07 23.27
N ASP A 480 -18.00 13.31 23.16
CA ASP A 480 -17.03 13.18 24.24
C ASP A 480 -15.98 14.30 24.20
N GLU A 481 -15.04 14.28 25.14
CA GLU A 481 -14.09 15.39 25.28
C GLU A 481 -13.14 15.53 24.07
N PRO A 482 -12.52 14.46 23.53
CA PRO A 482 -11.81 14.51 22.25
C PRO A 482 -12.61 15.15 21.11
N ASP A 483 -13.87 14.74 20.92
CA ASP A 483 -14.73 15.30 19.87
C ASP A 483 -14.92 16.82 20.06
N ARG A 484 -15.22 17.24 21.30
CA ARG A 484 -15.43 18.65 21.64
C ARG A 484 -14.16 19.46 21.43
N ARG A 485 -12.99 18.91 21.76
CA ARG A 485 -11.71 19.61 21.57
C ARG A 485 -11.38 19.79 20.09
N PHE A 486 -11.60 18.76 19.27
CA PHE A 486 -11.49 18.88 17.82
C PHE A 486 -12.42 19.97 17.25
N LEU A 487 -13.70 19.96 17.62
CA LEU A 487 -14.67 20.95 17.12
C LEU A 487 -14.45 22.37 17.65
N ARG A 488 -13.78 22.52 18.81
CA ARG A 488 -13.38 23.83 19.35
C ARG A 488 -12.18 24.41 18.59
N ASP A 489 -11.28 23.57 18.09
CA ASP A 489 -10.24 24.00 17.17
C ASP A 489 -10.83 24.30 15.79
N ARG A 490 -11.20 25.56 15.57
CA ARG A 490 -11.79 26.02 14.31
C ARG A 490 -10.84 25.95 13.13
N GLY A 491 -9.54 25.80 13.34
CA GLY A 491 -8.58 25.55 12.28
C GLY A 491 -8.70 24.12 11.77
N LEU A 492 -8.58 23.15 12.68
CA LEU A 492 -8.66 21.72 12.37
C LEU A 492 -10.05 21.30 11.87
N SER A 493 -11.11 21.83 12.50
CA SER A 493 -12.51 21.52 12.18
C SER A 493 -13.15 22.49 11.19
N LYS A 494 -12.35 23.31 10.48
CA LYS A 494 -12.88 24.30 9.54
C LYS A 494 -13.90 23.71 8.54
N PRO A 495 -13.65 22.58 7.86
CA PRO A 495 -14.62 21.99 6.94
C PRO A 495 -15.96 21.61 7.59
N PHE A 496 -15.95 21.14 8.84
CA PHE A 496 -17.18 20.87 9.60
C PHE A 496 -17.99 22.17 9.80
N TRP A 497 -17.32 23.26 10.20
CA TRP A 497 -17.99 24.53 10.48
C TRP A 497 -18.47 25.25 9.22
N ASP A 498 -17.70 25.17 8.14
CA ASP A 498 -18.16 25.63 6.82
C ASP A 498 -19.44 24.88 6.40
N ASN A 499 -19.55 23.59 6.72
CA ASN A 499 -20.77 22.83 6.49
C ASN A 499 -21.92 23.29 7.39
N ALA A 500 -21.65 23.53 8.67
CA ALA A 500 -22.65 24.02 9.61
C ALA A 500 -23.21 25.39 9.20
N ASP A 501 -22.36 26.33 8.80
CA ASP A 501 -22.79 27.68 8.40
C ASP A 501 -23.62 27.69 7.10
N ARG A 502 -23.49 26.66 6.25
CA ARG A 502 -24.37 26.48 5.07
C ARG A 502 -25.78 26.03 5.45
N HIS A 503 -25.92 25.24 6.50
CA HIS A 503 -27.20 24.62 6.89
C HIS A 503 -27.89 25.32 8.06
N LEU A 504 -27.17 26.13 8.82
CA LEU A 504 -27.68 26.74 10.05
C LEU A 504 -27.70 28.27 9.94
N GLY A 505 -28.74 28.88 10.47
CA GLY A 505 -28.75 30.31 10.73
C GLY A 505 -27.81 30.68 11.88
N LYS A 506 -27.40 31.96 11.97
CA LYS A 506 -26.46 32.44 13.01
C LYS A 506 -26.87 32.08 14.44
N ALA A 507 -28.17 32.12 14.74
CA ALA A 507 -28.69 31.76 16.06
C ALA A 507 -28.50 30.26 16.36
N GLN A 508 -28.82 29.40 15.38
CA GLN A 508 -28.65 27.96 15.49
C GLN A 508 -27.16 27.58 15.59
N THR A 509 -26.28 28.21 14.80
CA THR A 509 -24.83 28.04 14.94
C THR A 509 -24.35 28.39 16.34
N ALA A 510 -24.77 29.54 16.91
CA ALA A 510 -24.40 29.93 18.27
C ALA A 510 -24.88 28.92 19.33
N ARG A 511 -26.07 28.34 19.15
CA ARG A 511 -26.57 27.27 20.03
C ARG A 511 -25.76 26.00 19.89
N LEU A 512 -25.36 25.61 18.68
CA LEU A 512 -24.48 24.47 18.44
C LEU A 512 -23.13 24.67 19.13
N VAL A 513 -22.51 25.85 19.01
CA VAL A 513 -21.27 26.19 19.75
C VAL A 513 -21.46 26.01 21.25
N LYS A 514 -22.56 26.54 21.80
CA LYS A 514 -22.87 26.40 23.23
C LYS A 514 -23.07 24.94 23.65
N ALA A 515 -23.67 24.10 22.80
CA ALA A 515 -23.92 22.69 23.08
C ALA A 515 -22.64 21.84 23.04
N ILE A 516 -21.69 22.19 22.17
CA ILE A 516 -20.34 21.59 22.14
C ILE A 516 -19.58 21.96 23.42
N GLY A 517 -19.87 23.11 24.02
CA GLY A 517 -19.31 23.55 25.29
C GLY A 517 -18.05 24.42 25.11
N PRO A 518 -17.62 25.11 26.19
CA PRO A 518 -16.38 25.87 26.20
C PRO A 518 -15.15 24.98 26.07
#